data_AF-A0AAE0QYB0-F1
#
_entry.id   AF-A0AAE0QYB0-F1
#
_cell.length_a   1.000
_cell.length_b   1.000
_cell.length_c   1.000
_cell.angle_alpha   90.00
_cell.angle_beta   90.00
_cell.angle_gamma   90.00
#
_symmetry.space_group_name_H-M   'P 1'
#
loop_
_entity.id
_entity.type
_entity.pdbx_description
1 polymer ?
#
loop_
_entity_poly.entity_id
_entity_poly.type
_entity_poly.pdbx_seq_one_letter_code
_entity_poly.pdbx_strand_id
1 'polypeptide(L)'
;MDSLEDHFKDAKMLLKSRDSAFRAGDKDALRTARAKLSRAIKEAKRAHSQRIHSFFQSSGDTRHMWQGIQSITNYRPASPACDSDASLPDALNSFYARFDSWNDVTARKTIPPPEDQCSVSPQPT
;
A
#
# COMPACT_ATOMS: atom_id res chain seq x y z
N MET A 1 0.12 -21.22 6.02
CA MET A 1 -0.62 -20.53 4.94
C MET A 1 -2.00 -21.16 4.72
N ASP A 2 -2.21 -22.45 5.03
CA ASP A 2 -3.43 -23.21 4.72
C ASP A 2 -4.73 -22.83 5.47
N SER A 3 -4.63 -22.28 6.70
CA SER A 3 -5.81 -22.12 7.56
C SER A 3 -6.90 -21.18 7.01
N LEU A 4 -6.55 -20.18 6.19
CA LEU A 4 -7.55 -19.27 5.61
C LEU A 4 -8.29 -19.90 4.44
N GLU A 5 -7.56 -20.60 3.57
CA GLU A 5 -8.09 -21.31 2.41
C GLU A 5 -9.11 -22.37 2.86
N ASP A 6 -8.81 -23.06 3.96
CA ASP A 6 -9.63 -24.14 4.49
C ASP A 6 -10.97 -23.62 5.04
N HIS A 7 -10.99 -22.48 5.75
CA HIS A 7 -12.26 -21.86 6.17
C HIS A 7 -13.15 -21.45 4.99
N PHE A 8 -12.58 -20.98 3.87
CA PHE A 8 -13.35 -20.66 2.68
C PHE A 8 -13.84 -21.91 1.94
N LYS A 9 -13.03 -22.98 1.88
CA LYS A 9 -13.44 -24.29 1.33
C LYS A 9 -14.60 -24.88 2.15
N ASP A 10 -14.51 -24.83 3.47
CA ASP A 10 -15.56 -25.29 4.38
C ASP A 10 -16.87 -24.51 4.18
N ALA A 11 -16.79 -23.18 4.08
CA ALA A 11 -17.96 -22.36 3.78
C ALA A 11 -18.62 -22.73 2.44
N LYS A 12 -17.81 -23.03 1.40
CA LYS A 12 -18.33 -23.52 0.10
C LYS A 12 -18.99 -24.88 0.20
N MET A 13 -18.43 -25.82 0.97
CA MET A 13 -19.05 -27.13 1.20
C MET A 13 -20.38 -27.01 1.95
N LEU A 14 -20.42 -26.18 2.99
CA LEU A 14 -21.64 -25.91 3.74
C LEU A 14 -22.73 -25.23 2.90
N LEU A 15 -22.34 -24.40 1.94
CA LEU A 15 -23.27 -23.81 0.97
C LEU A 15 -23.93 -24.90 0.12
N LYS A 16 -23.15 -25.85 -0.40
CA LYS A 16 -23.68 -27.01 -1.16
C LYS A 16 -24.60 -27.89 -0.31
N SER A 17 -24.23 -28.15 0.94
CA SER A 17 -25.06 -28.93 1.89
C SER A 17 -26.39 -28.24 2.22
N ARG A 18 -26.38 -26.91 2.35
CA ARG A 18 -27.62 -26.13 2.49
C ARG A 18 -28.49 -26.27 1.26
N ASP A 19 -27.90 -26.18 0.07
CA ASP A 19 -28.64 -26.26 -1.19
C ASP A 19 -29.26 -27.64 -1.40
N SER A 20 -28.55 -28.71 -1.05
CA SER A 20 -29.11 -30.07 -1.08
C SER A 20 -30.27 -30.23 -0.09
N ALA A 21 -30.15 -29.73 1.15
CA ALA A 21 -31.23 -29.78 2.13
C ALA A 21 -32.46 -28.99 1.69
N PHE A 22 -32.25 -27.83 1.06
CA PHE A 22 -33.33 -27.02 0.48
C PHE A 22 -34.04 -27.77 -0.65
N ARG A 23 -33.30 -28.41 -1.56
CA ARG A 23 -33.88 -29.21 -2.65
C ARG A 23 -34.62 -30.46 -2.16
N ALA A 24 -34.17 -31.05 -1.06
CA ALA A 24 -34.81 -32.19 -0.42
C ALA A 24 -36.08 -31.82 0.38
N GLY A 25 -36.34 -30.53 0.62
CA GLY A 25 -37.49 -30.08 1.42
C GLY A 25 -37.36 -30.35 2.93
N ASP A 26 -36.19 -30.80 3.40
CA ASP A 26 -35.93 -31.09 4.81
C ASP A 26 -35.67 -29.80 5.59
N LYS A 27 -36.67 -29.39 6.39
CA LYS A 27 -36.65 -28.14 7.15
C LYS A 27 -35.62 -28.14 8.29
N ASP A 28 -35.42 -29.29 8.95
CA ASP A 28 -34.53 -29.40 10.10
C ASP A 28 -33.06 -29.46 9.66
N ALA A 29 -32.78 -30.23 8.60
CA ALA A 29 -31.47 -30.22 7.96
C ALA A 29 -31.15 -28.83 7.39
N LEU A 30 -32.12 -28.14 6.78
CA LEU A 30 -31.92 -26.78 6.27
C LEU A 30 -31.60 -25.79 7.39
N ARG A 31 -32.32 -25.84 8.53
CA ARG A 31 -32.05 -24.99 9.69
C ARG A 31 -30.63 -25.21 10.21
N THR A 32 -30.22 -26.47 10.33
CA THR A 32 -28.90 -26.86 10.81
C THR A 32 -27.80 -26.40 9.84
N ALA A 33 -27.98 -26.64 8.55
CA ALA A 33 -27.03 -26.25 7.50
C ALA A 33 -26.85 -24.73 7.45
N ARG A 34 -27.93 -23.95 7.59
CA ARG A 34 -27.86 -22.48 7.70
C ARG A 34 -27.04 -22.03 8.90
N ALA A 35 -27.30 -22.59 10.08
CA ALA A 35 -26.54 -22.23 11.28
C ALA A 35 -25.04 -22.54 11.15
N LYS A 36 -24.70 -23.71 10.57
CA LYS A 36 -23.31 -24.09 10.28
C LYS A 36 -22.66 -23.14 9.28
N LEU A 37 -23.33 -22.82 8.18
CA LEU A 37 -22.84 -21.89 7.16
C LEU A 37 -22.58 -20.50 7.75
N SER A 38 -23.52 -19.95 8.51
CA SER A 38 -23.33 -18.65 9.16
C SER A 38 -22.14 -18.63 10.10
N ARG A 39 -21.88 -19.72 10.83
CA ARG A 39 -20.71 -19.84 11.70
C ARG A 39 -19.41 -19.90 10.89
N ALA A 40 -19.37 -20.71 9.84
CA ALA A 40 -18.19 -20.82 8.97
C ALA A 40 -17.84 -19.49 8.28
N ILE A 41 -18.85 -18.73 7.82
CA ILE A 41 -18.61 -17.40 7.23
C ILE A 41 -18.03 -16.44 8.26
N LYS A 42 -18.53 -16.44 9.50
CA LYS A 42 -17.99 -15.60 10.58
C LYS A 42 -16.54 -15.96 10.89
N GLU A 43 -16.23 -17.26 10.98
CA GLU A 43 -14.87 -17.72 11.26
C GLU A 43 -13.91 -17.40 10.10
N ALA A 44 -14.33 -17.61 8.85
CA ALA A 44 -13.55 -17.24 7.67
C ALA A 44 -13.22 -15.74 7.65
N LYS A 45 -14.22 -14.89 7.94
CA LYS A 45 -14.01 -13.44 8.05
C LYS A 45 -13.03 -13.09 9.17
N ARG A 46 -13.20 -13.70 10.35
CA ARG A 46 -12.29 -13.48 11.50
C ARG A 46 -10.87 -13.90 11.17
N ALA A 47 -10.67 -15.08 10.58
CA ALA A 47 -9.35 -15.57 10.17
C ALA A 47 -8.71 -14.63 9.14
N HIS A 48 -9.48 -14.13 8.18
CA HIS A 48 -9.00 -13.14 7.22
C HIS A 48 -8.57 -11.85 7.92
N SER A 49 -9.41 -11.28 8.79
CA SER A 49 -9.08 -10.08 9.56
C SER A 49 -7.82 -10.28 10.41
N GLN A 50 -7.68 -11.42 11.09
CA GLN A 50 -6.49 -11.75 11.87
C GLN A 50 -5.23 -11.80 11.00
N ARG A 51 -5.32 -12.39 9.80
CA ARG A 51 -4.23 -12.36 8.82
C ARG A 51 -3.88 -10.93 8.42
N ILE A 52 -4.86 -10.08 8.12
CA ILE A 52 -4.60 -8.67 7.80
C ILE A 52 -3.89 -7.97 8.96
N HIS A 53 -4.37 -8.15 10.19
CA HIS A 53 -3.73 -7.58 11.38
C HIS A 53 -2.29 -8.09 11.57
N SER A 54 -1.99 -9.35 11.25
CA SER A 54 -0.63 -9.90 11.39
C SER A 54 0.43 -9.16 10.57
N PHE A 55 0.06 -8.55 9.44
CA PHE A 55 0.98 -7.74 8.62
C PHE A 55 1.43 -6.44 9.30
N PHE A 56 0.74 -5.99 10.35
CA PHE A 56 1.00 -4.71 11.03
C PHE A 56 1.51 -4.88 12.47
N GLN A 57 1.79 -6.11 12.91
CA GLN A 57 2.19 -6.39 14.30
C GLN A 57 3.69 -6.12 14.57
N SER A 58 4.55 -6.25 13.56
CA SER A 58 5.99 -6.07 13.71
C SER A 58 6.40 -4.63 13.38
N SER A 59 6.91 -3.90 14.37
CA SER A 59 7.52 -2.58 14.12
C SER A 59 8.83 -2.76 13.35
N GLY A 60 8.94 -2.13 12.18
CA GLY A 60 10.15 -2.14 11.36
C GLY A 60 10.10 -3.04 10.12
N ASP A 61 9.04 -3.83 9.93
CA ASP A 61 8.88 -4.63 8.70
C ASP A 61 7.96 -3.95 7.69
N THR A 62 8.50 -2.95 6.99
CA THR A 62 7.77 -2.19 5.97
C THR A 62 7.29 -3.10 4.83
N ARG A 63 8.00 -4.19 4.53
CA ARG A 63 7.62 -5.11 3.45
C ARG A 63 6.32 -5.83 3.80
N HIS A 64 6.21 -6.39 5.01
CA HIS A 64 4.98 -7.05 5.45
C HIS A 64 3.82 -6.06 5.58
N MET A 65 4.06 -4.85 6.09
CA MET A 65 3.03 -3.80 6.10
C MET A 65 2.52 -3.50 4.68
N TRP A 66 3.43 -3.44 3.70
CA TRP A 66 3.06 -3.18 2.31
C TRP A 66 2.24 -4.33 1.72
N GLN A 67 2.58 -5.59 2.03
CA GLN A 67 1.75 -6.74 1.68
C GLN A 67 0.35 -6.68 2.31
N GLY A 68 0.23 -6.19 3.55
CA GLY A 68 -1.05 -5.94 4.20
C GLY A 68 -1.89 -4.91 3.45
N ILE A 69 -1.28 -3.79 3.07
CA ILE A 69 -1.95 -2.72 2.30
C ILE A 69 -2.36 -3.20 0.90
N GLN A 70 -1.52 -3.98 0.23
CA GLN A 70 -1.87 -4.62 -1.03
C GLN A 70 -3.06 -5.58 -0.88
N SER A 71 -3.09 -6.38 0.19
CA SER A 71 -4.18 -7.31 0.47
C SER A 71 -5.52 -6.62 0.72
N ILE A 72 -5.52 -5.42 1.33
CA ILE A 72 -6.73 -4.63 1.58
C ILE A 72 -7.21 -3.94 0.30
N THR A 73 -6.28 -3.38 -0.47
CA THR A 73 -6.60 -2.59 -1.67
C THR A 73 -6.83 -3.45 -2.92
N ASN A 74 -6.55 -4.76 -2.84
CA ASN A 74 -6.43 -5.65 -3.98
C ASN A 74 -5.48 -5.09 -5.06
N TYR A 75 -4.44 -4.36 -4.61
CA TYR A 75 -3.48 -3.76 -5.51
C TYR A 75 -2.61 -4.84 -6.14
N ARG A 76 -2.77 -5.01 -7.45
CA ARG A 76 -1.88 -5.82 -8.27
C ARG A 76 -0.84 -4.88 -8.89
N PRO A 77 0.46 -5.05 -8.59
CA PRO A 77 1.48 -4.30 -9.31
C PRO A 77 1.27 -4.56 -10.80
N ALA A 78 1.27 -3.49 -11.60
CA ALA A 78 1.39 -3.67 -13.03
C ALA A 78 2.64 -4.53 -13.28
N SER A 79 2.53 -5.53 -14.17
CA SER A 79 3.75 -6.14 -14.71
C SER A 79 4.61 -4.99 -15.19
N PRO A 80 5.91 -4.92 -14.85
CA PRO A 80 6.75 -3.87 -15.40
C PRO A 80 6.60 -3.97 -16.91
N ALA A 81 5.99 -2.96 -17.53
CA ALA A 81 6.02 -2.79 -18.96
C ALA A 81 7.48 -2.49 -19.26
N CYS A 82 8.23 -3.55 -19.56
CA CYS A 82 9.65 -3.47 -19.81
C CYS A 82 9.82 -3.03 -21.26
N ASP A 83 9.62 -1.74 -21.49
CA ASP A 83 10.21 -0.96 -22.58
C ASP A 83 10.82 0.30 -21.94
N SER A 84 11.62 0.11 -20.89
CA SER A 84 12.50 1.16 -20.40
C SER A 84 13.70 1.18 -21.34
N ASP A 85 13.69 2.09 -22.32
CA ASP A 85 14.85 2.39 -23.15
C ASP A 85 16.06 2.61 -22.23
N ALA A 86 17.06 1.72 -22.33
CA ALA A 86 18.22 1.72 -21.46
C ALA A 86 19.03 3.03 -21.57
N SER A 87 18.83 3.80 -22.65
CA SER A 87 19.46 5.11 -22.86
C SER A 87 18.72 6.28 -22.21
N LEU A 88 17.48 6.08 -21.73
CA LEU A 88 16.65 7.13 -21.14
C LEU A 88 17.33 7.83 -19.93
N PRO A 89 17.97 7.11 -18.99
CA PRO A 89 18.68 7.78 -17.88
C PRO A 89 19.80 8.70 -18.36
N ASP A 90 20.59 8.27 -19.36
CA ASP A 90 21.68 9.05 -19.92
C ASP A 90 21.17 10.29 -20.68
N ALA A 91 20.06 10.14 -21.41
CA ALA A 91 19.41 11.25 -22.10
C ALA A 91 18.87 12.30 -21.12
N LEU A 92 18.27 11.87 -20.00
CA LEU A 92 17.79 12.77 -18.94
C LEU A 92 18.95 13.47 -18.24
N ASN A 93 20.01 12.74 -17.91
CA ASN A 93 21.19 13.32 -17.29
C ASN A 93 21.81 14.40 -18.18
N SER A 94 21.99 14.11 -19.47
CA SER A 94 22.46 15.08 -20.48
C SER A 94 21.50 16.27 -20.62
N PHE A 95 20.19 16.04 -20.51
CA PHE A 95 19.19 17.10 -20.60
C PHE A 95 19.29 18.07 -19.42
N TYR A 96 19.41 17.60 -18.19
CA TYR A 96 19.46 18.48 -17.03
C TYR A 96 20.84 19.11 -16.79
N ALA A 97 21.92 18.38 -17.09
CA ALA A 97 23.29 18.88 -16.94
C ALA A 97 23.67 19.96 -17.97
N ARG A 98 22.85 20.23 -19.00
CA ARG A 98 23.15 21.23 -20.05
C ARG A 98 23.44 22.63 -19.50
N PHE A 99 22.84 22.98 -18.36
CA PHE A 99 23.00 24.28 -17.73
C PHE A 99 24.29 24.40 -16.90
N ASP A 100 24.89 23.29 -16.49
CA ASP A 100 26.14 23.31 -15.72
C ASP A 100 27.31 23.83 -16.57
N SER A 101 27.27 23.56 -17.89
CA SER A 101 28.26 24.08 -18.84
C SER A 101 28.26 25.62 -18.99
N TRP A 102 27.19 26.30 -18.56
CA TRP A 102 27.05 27.75 -18.64
C TRP A 102 27.31 28.46 -17.30
N ASN A 103 27.60 27.71 -16.23
CA ASN A 103 27.97 28.26 -14.92
C ASN A 103 29.45 28.64 -14.79
N ASP A 104 30.28 28.41 -15.82
CA ASP A 104 31.69 28.86 -15.84
C ASP A 104 31.86 30.37 -15.99
N VAL A 105 30.79 31.10 -16.33
CA VAL A 105 30.81 32.55 -16.24
C VAL A 105 30.60 32.90 -14.77
N THR A 106 31.71 33.09 -14.05
CA THR A 106 31.78 33.67 -12.70
C THR A 106 30.63 34.64 -12.52
N ALA A 107 29.69 34.31 -11.63
CA ALA A 107 28.62 35.20 -11.25
C ALA A 107 29.25 36.55 -10.89
N ARG A 108 29.09 37.55 -11.77
CA ARG A 108 29.50 38.92 -11.47
C ARG A 108 28.60 39.36 -10.33
N LYS A 109 29.11 39.23 -9.11
CA LYS A 109 28.54 39.84 -7.92
C LYS A 109 28.60 41.34 -8.18
N THR A 110 27.49 41.92 -8.65
CA THR A 110 27.31 43.36 -8.66
C THR A 110 27.49 43.80 -7.21
N ILE A 111 28.59 44.50 -6.94
CA ILE A 111 28.86 45.11 -5.65
C ILE A 111 27.74 46.13 -5.43
N PRO A 112 26.91 45.99 -4.38
CA PRO A 112 25.93 47.03 -4.07
C PRO A 112 26.65 48.33 -3.66
N PRO A 113 26.14 49.51 -4.04
CA PRO A 113 26.74 50.81 -3.67
C PRO A 113 26.88 50.96 -2.15
N PRO A 114 27.93 51.64 -1.66
CA PRO A 114 28.15 51.83 -0.24
C PRO A 114 27.25 52.97 0.27
N GLU A 115 26.06 52.66 0.73
CA GLU A 115 25.18 53.64 1.37
C GLU A 115 24.80 53.19 2.79
N ASP A 116 25.39 53.93 3.71
CA ASP A 116 24.98 54.23 5.09
C ASP A 116 24.85 53.08 6.10
N GLN A 117 25.97 52.87 6.79
CA GLN A 117 26.01 52.31 8.14
C GLN A 117 25.18 53.19 9.08
N CYS A 118 23.90 52.87 9.27
CA CYS A 118 23.11 53.42 10.36
C CYS A 118 23.68 52.94 11.71
N SER A 119 24.39 53.84 12.39
CA SER A 119 24.81 53.70 13.78
C SER A 119 23.62 53.34 14.67
N VAL A 120 23.62 52.13 15.22
CA VAL A 120 22.69 51.73 16.27
C VAL A 120 23.27 52.20 17.60
N SER A 121 22.75 53.31 18.14
CA SER A 121 23.00 53.68 19.54
C SER A 121 22.00 52.95 20.45
N PRO A 122 22.43 52.33 21.56
CA PRO A 122 21.52 51.77 22.54
C PRO A 122 21.02 52.85 23.51
N GLN A 123 19.71 52.90 23.78
CA GLN A 123 19.14 53.69 24.87
C GLN A 123 19.14 52.88 26.19
N PRO A 124 19.46 53.50 27.34
CA PRO A 124 19.33 52.86 28.65
C PRO A 124 17.98 53.16 29.32
N THR A 125 17.45 52.11 29.97
CA THR A 125 16.42 52.01 31.04
C THR A 125 15.28 53.01 31.12
#